data_AF-A0A2H3GG03-F1
#
_entry.id   AF-A0A2H3GG03-F1
#
_cell.length_a   1.000
_cell.length_b   1.000
_cell.length_c   1.000
_cell.angle_alpha   90.00
_cell.angle_beta   90.00
_cell.angle_gamma   90.00
#
_symmetry.space_group_name_H-M   'P 1'
#
loop_
_entity.id
_entity.type
_entity.pdbx_description
1 polymer ?
#
loop_
_entity_poly.entity_id
_entity_poly.type
_entity_poly.pdbx_seq_one_letter_code
_entity_poly.pdbx_strand_id
1 'polypeptide(L)'
;MPLPTSSIYEPPSAGFTGFPSRRSVVHSTEGIVAAPQPHAANCGLEILRAGGNAADAAVAVAAGLNVTEPVSTGIGGDMFLLYFDAATRQVKSLNGSGRSGSKQTIENIRKSLNIPDGKVGEIPTHHVHAATVPGAAAGWVDTVERFGSGKVSLSQILEPAIKLAENGFPLTEIASHSWQAQEKLLRDASPNFAEMLKKDPSTQDGVRAPRPGEVFKNPTLAQTFRTLATEGKKGFYTGRIAEEIVKVVQDLGGYLELDDLKHHLETGTQNTEPISVKFRGQGLTDKDPNGGVELWEHPPNGQGIVALMALGIIEQLEKQGKIPKFTPEDHNSTAYLHAIIEALRLGFTDASWYVTDPDTTKVPTAGMISPSYLAERAKIFSASKAHDGVQPGNPDFVSPALQSSDTVYFTVTDSAGNAASFINSNYAGFGTAIIPKGCGFTLQNRGANFSLDEKHPNKLEPRKRPYHTIIPGMATNISDGSLHSTFGVMGGFNQPQGTIQVLLNQVLFGLNPQQALDAPRICIGAGMPDEGNVLDWTVHVEEGISEKTVEELKKLGHNVVVLTGWKRAMFGRGQIIRYTVDPDGTPVWSAGSDPRADGAAYPQ
;
A
#
# COMPACT_ATOMS: atom_id res chain seq x y z
N MET A 1 -39.00 20.68 7.46
CA MET A 1 -37.69 20.39 8.09
C MET A 1 -36.90 19.52 7.12
N PRO A 2 -35.60 19.78 6.90
CA PRO A 2 -34.76 18.84 6.16
C PRO A 2 -34.78 17.48 6.88
N LEU A 3 -34.73 16.39 6.12
CA LEU A 3 -34.70 15.05 6.71
C LEU A 3 -33.37 14.83 7.46
N PRO A 4 -33.36 14.12 8.61
CA PRO A 4 -32.13 13.78 9.31
C PRO A 4 -31.29 12.76 8.51
N THR A 5 -29.98 12.65 8.78
CA THR A 5 -29.11 11.65 8.10
C THR A 5 -29.60 10.21 8.29
N SER A 6 -30.37 9.92 9.36
CA SER A 6 -31.03 8.63 9.56
C SER A 6 -32.10 8.29 8.51
N SER A 7 -32.48 9.24 7.65
CA SER A 7 -33.37 9.01 6.51
C SER A 7 -32.63 8.63 5.23
N ILE A 8 -31.29 8.62 5.22
CA ILE A 8 -30.51 8.05 4.12
C ILE A 8 -30.75 6.54 4.22
N TYR A 9 -31.68 6.03 3.41
CA TYR A 9 -32.04 4.61 3.40
C TYR A 9 -30.78 3.77 3.11
N GLU A 10 -30.30 2.98 4.07
CA GLU A 10 -29.51 1.78 3.74
C GLU A 10 -30.52 0.75 3.23
N PRO A 11 -30.57 0.43 1.92
CA PRO A 11 -31.45 -0.63 1.47
C PRO A 11 -31.02 -1.94 2.18
N PRO A 12 -31.95 -2.74 2.73
CA PRO A 12 -31.66 -4.02 3.37
C PRO A 12 -30.94 -5.05 2.47
N SER A 13 -30.80 -4.76 1.17
CA SER A 13 -30.27 -5.63 0.12
C SER A 13 -28.99 -5.08 -0.55
N ALA A 14 -28.21 -4.23 0.12
CA ALA A 14 -27.07 -3.52 -0.45
C ALA A 14 -25.87 -4.43 -0.84
N GLY A 15 -25.98 -5.15 -1.95
CA GLY A 15 -24.78 -5.50 -2.71
C GLY A 15 -24.13 -4.20 -3.20
N PHE A 16 -22.86 -3.96 -2.83
CA PHE A 16 -22.08 -2.78 -3.22
C PHE A 16 -22.10 -2.49 -4.74
N THR A 17 -22.27 -3.53 -5.56
CA THR A 17 -22.24 -3.48 -7.02
C THR A 17 -23.43 -4.20 -7.65
N GLY A 18 -24.66 -3.80 -7.33
CA GLY A 18 -25.88 -4.40 -7.90
C GLY A 18 -26.07 -4.12 -9.41
N PHE A 19 -25.38 -3.11 -9.96
CA PHE A 19 -25.47 -2.71 -11.36
C PHE A 19 -24.09 -2.39 -11.94
N PRO A 20 -23.82 -2.72 -13.21
CA PRO A 20 -22.62 -2.27 -13.87
C PRO A 20 -22.64 -0.74 -14.03
N SER A 21 -21.51 -0.10 -13.77
CA SER A 21 -21.27 1.32 -14.00
C SER A 21 -20.02 1.49 -14.86
N ARG A 22 -19.74 2.72 -15.30
CA ARG A 22 -18.51 3.06 -16.03
C ARG A 22 -17.92 4.37 -15.49
N ARG A 23 -16.59 4.49 -15.55
CA ARG A 23 -15.88 5.76 -15.37
C ARG A 23 -15.16 6.13 -16.66
N SER A 24 -15.19 7.39 -17.04
CA SER A 24 -14.33 7.92 -18.11
C SER A 24 -12.94 8.17 -17.54
N VAL A 25 -11.90 8.10 -18.39
CA VAL A 25 -10.56 8.59 -18.04
C VAL A 25 -10.64 10.09 -17.77
N VAL A 26 -9.97 10.54 -16.71
CA VAL A 26 -9.86 11.95 -16.36
C VAL A 26 -8.60 12.52 -17.00
N HIS A 27 -8.71 13.66 -17.68
CA HIS A 27 -7.60 14.32 -18.37
C HIS A 27 -7.31 15.70 -17.79
N SER A 28 -6.05 16.13 -17.83
CA SER A 28 -5.61 17.45 -17.40
C SER A 28 -4.30 17.85 -18.09
N THR A 29 -4.08 19.14 -18.30
CA THR A 29 -2.79 19.71 -18.75
C THR A 29 -2.00 20.36 -17.62
N GLU A 30 -2.57 20.43 -16.41
CA GLU A 30 -1.94 21.04 -15.24
C GLU A 30 -1.45 19.93 -14.30
N GLY A 31 -2.33 19.40 -13.44
CA GLY A 31 -2.04 18.26 -12.58
C GLY A 31 -3.27 17.38 -12.37
N ILE A 32 -3.07 16.21 -11.75
CA ILE A 32 -4.15 15.31 -11.33
C ILE A 32 -3.83 14.76 -9.94
N VAL A 33 -4.87 14.60 -9.11
CA VAL A 33 -4.84 13.79 -7.90
C VAL A 33 -5.74 12.56 -8.09
N ALA A 34 -5.20 11.36 -7.94
CA ALA A 34 -5.96 10.11 -7.93
C ALA A 34 -5.82 9.42 -6.57
N ALA A 35 -6.92 9.34 -5.82
CA ALA A 35 -6.94 8.87 -4.44
C ALA A 35 -8.22 8.09 -4.11
N PRO A 36 -8.20 7.19 -3.11
CA PRO A 36 -9.34 6.34 -2.75
C PRO A 36 -10.43 7.07 -1.95
N GLN A 37 -10.24 8.35 -1.62
CA GLN A 37 -11.23 9.18 -0.92
C GLN A 37 -11.36 10.56 -1.59
N PRO A 38 -12.60 11.04 -1.86
CA PRO A 38 -12.83 12.32 -2.52
C PRO A 38 -12.31 13.51 -1.70
N HIS A 39 -12.58 13.53 -0.39
CA HIS A 39 -12.16 14.64 0.48
C HIS A 39 -10.64 14.70 0.64
N ALA A 40 -9.96 13.56 0.67
CA ALA A 40 -8.50 13.53 0.70
C ALA A 40 -7.88 13.99 -0.62
N ALA A 41 -8.46 13.60 -1.77
CA ALA A 41 -8.04 14.12 -3.06
C ALA A 41 -8.14 15.66 -3.12
N ASN A 42 -9.23 16.20 -2.59
CA ASN A 42 -9.44 17.65 -2.52
C ASN A 42 -8.38 18.36 -1.67
N CYS A 43 -7.88 17.76 -0.58
CA CYS A 43 -6.73 18.32 0.15
C CYS A 43 -5.53 18.55 -0.77
N GLY A 44 -5.19 17.57 -1.62
CA GLY A 44 -4.12 17.69 -2.60
C GLY A 44 -4.37 18.77 -3.65
N LEU A 45 -5.59 18.83 -4.19
CA LEU A 45 -5.98 19.84 -5.18
C LEU A 45 -5.90 21.26 -4.63
N GLU A 46 -6.29 21.48 -3.38
CA GLU A 46 -6.15 22.78 -2.71
C GLU A 46 -4.68 23.22 -2.68
N ILE A 47 -3.76 22.29 -2.42
CA ILE A 47 -2.32 22.59 -2.40
C ILE A 47 -1.75 22.83 -3.81
N LEU A 48 -2.13 22.04 -4.81
CA LEU A 48 -1.75 22.30 -6.21
C LEU A 48 -2.23 23.68 -6.67
N ARG A 49 -3.48 24.05 -6.37
CA ARG A 49 -4.06 25.36 -6.68
C ARG A 49 -3.41 26.51 -5.91
N ALA A 50 -2.90 26.25 -4.71
CA ALA A 50 -2.10 27.20 -3.95
C ALA A 50 -0.66 27.37 -4.47
N GLY A 51 -0.29 26.64 -5.52
CA GLY A 51 1.03 26.71 -6.16
C GLY A 51 2.05 25.70 -5.61
N GLY A 52 1.62 24.76 -4.77
CA GLY A 52 2.43 23.60 -4.38
C GLY A 52 2.68 22.64 -5.53
N ASN A 53 3.65 21.75 -5.37
CA ASN A 53 3.99 20.73 -6.36
C ASN A 53 3.44 19.35 -5.96
N ALA A 54 3.74 18.31 -6.74
CA ALA A 54 3.27 16.95 -6.49
C ALA A 54 3.67 16.40 -5.12
N ALA A 55 4.83 16.79 -4.56
CA ALA A 55 5.27 16.35 -3.23
C ALA A 55 4.47 17.05 -2.12
N ASP A 56 4.27 18.37 -2.21
CA ASP A 56 3.47 19.14 -1.26
C ASP A 56 2.03 18.60 -1.21
N ALA A 57 1.42 18.42 -2.39
CA ALA A 57 0.07 17.91 -2.52
C ALA A 57 -0.05 16.46 -2.06
N ALA A 58 0.97 15.61 -2.29
CA ALA A 58 0.94 14.24 -1.81
C ALA A 58 0.86 14.15 -0.27
N VAL A 59 1.59 15.01 0.45
CA VAL A 59 1.51 15.07 1.93
C VAL A 59 0.13 15.55 2.39
N ALA A 60 -0.48 16.50 1.70
CA ALA A 60 -1.85 16.93 2.00
C ALA A 60 -2.88 15.81 1.78
N VAL A 61 -2.72 15.01 0.71
CA VAL A 61 -3.56 13.83 0.47
C VAL A 61 -3.35 12.77 1.55
N ALA A 62 -2.11 12.47 1.96
CA ALA A 62 -1.84 11.53 3.05
C ALA A 62 -2.50 11.94 4.37
N ALA A 63 -2.39 13.22 4.73
CA ALA A 63 -3.04 13.77 5.92
C ALA A 63 -4.58 13.72 5.80
N GLY A 64 -5.13 14.03 4.62
CA GLY A 64 -6.55 13.89 4.32
C GLY A 64 -7.03 12.44 4.49
N LEU A 65 -6.27 11.47 3.99
CA LEU A 65 -6.60 10.03 4.09
C LEU A 65 -6.57 9.53 5.54
N ASN A 66 -5.67 10.05 6.38
CA ASN A 66 -5.69 9.74 7.81
C ASN A 66 -7.01 10.19 8.47
N VAL A 67 -7.65 11.25 7.98
CA VAL A 67 -8.95 11.70 8.49
C VAL A 67 -10.10 10.88 7.90
N THR A 68 -10.08 10.64 6.60
CA THR A 68 -11.23 10.09 5.85
C THR A 68 -11.28 8.57 5.83
N GLU A 69 -10.12 7.91 5.92
CA GLU A 69 -9.98 6.45 5.89
C GLU A 69 -8.92 5.95 6.91
N PRO A 70 -9.07 6.26 8.21
CA PRO A 70 -8.10 5.87 9.24
C PRO A 70 -7.99 4.35 9.46
N VAL A 71 -8.99 3.59 8.97
CA VAL A 71 -9.00 2.12 8.97
C VAL A 71 -7.91 1.54 8.06
N SER A 72 -7.28 2.34 7.19
CA SER A 72 -6.26 1.83 6.25
C SER A 72 -4.94 2.58 6.34
N THR A 73 -4.88 3.69 7.08
CA THR A 73 -3.70 4.54 7.12
C THR A 73 -3.69 5.52 8.29
N GLY A 74 -2.53 6.09 8.59
CA GLY A 74 -2.45 7.27 9.44
C GLY A 74 -1.02 7.71 9.75
N ILE A 75 -0.94 8.81 10.50
CA ILE A 75 0.32 9.36 11.03
C ILE A 75 0.97 8.42 12.07
N GLY A 76 0.18 7.52 12.68
CA GLY A 76 0.65 6.45 13.56
C GLY A 76 1.21 5.22 12.84
N GLY A 77 1.34 5.28 11.50
CA GLY A 77 1.94 4.24 10.68
C GLY A 77 3.21 4.68 9.97
N ASP A 78 3.42 4.13 8.78
CA ASP A 78 4.63 4.28 7.97
C ASP A 78 4.29 4.74 6.54
N MET A 79 5.28 5.26 5.81
CA MET A 79 5.13 5.64 4.39
C MET A 79 6.34 5.24 3.53
N PHE A 80 6.08 5.01 2.24
CA PHE A 80 7.08 4.99 1.16
C PHE A 80 6.66 5.94 0.03
N LEU A 81 7.66 6.54 -0.64
CA LEU A 81 7.46 7.43 -1.78
C LEU A 81 8.44 7.05 -2.89
N LEU A 82 7.94 6.94 -4.12
CA LEU A 82 8.73 7.22 -5.32
C LEU A 82 8.36 8.60 -5.85
N TYR A 83 9.34 9.42 -6.17
CA TYR A 83 9.16 10.76 -6.73
C TYR A 83 9.89 10.86 -8.07
N PHE A 84 9.15 11.18 -9.14
CA PHE A 84 9.73 11.48 -10.43
C PHE A 84 9.98 12.99 -10.52
N ASP A 85 11.25 13.35 -10.62
CA ASP A 85 11.71 14.71 -10.86
C ASP A 85 11.77 14.94 -12.36
N ALA A 86 10.84 15.75 -12.89
CA ALA A 86 10.76 15.99 -14.33
C ALA A 86 11.95 16.77 -14.89
N ALA A 87 12.57 17.63 -14.08
CA ALA A 87 13.71 18.44 -14.51
C ALA A 87 14.94 17.57 -14.75
N THR A 88 15.16 16.55 -13.91
CA THR A 88 16.29 15.63 -14.04
C THR A 88 15.95 14.31 -14.71
N ARG A 89 14.66 14.00 -14.90
CA ARG A 89 14.13 12.71 -15.34
C ARG A 89 14.63 11.54 -14.47
N GLN A 90 14.64 11.76 -13.16
CA GLN A 90 15.10 10.75 -12.20
C GLN A 90 13.96 10.34 -11.28
N VAL A 91 13.88 9.04 -11.01
CA VAL A 91 13.06 8.49 -9.93
C VAL A 91 13.90 8.53 -8.65
N LYS A 92 13.34 9.11 -7.59
CA LYS A 92 13.93 9.19 -6.25
C LYS A 92 13.05 8.41 -5.27
N SER A 93 13.63 7.88 -4.20
CA SER A 93 12.90 7.03 -3.25
C SER A 93 13.12 7.44 -1.79
N LEU A 94 12.05 7.38 -0.98
CA LEU A 94 12.09 7.62 0.47
C LEU A 94 11.52 6.46 1.25
N ASN A 95 12.26 6.04 2.28
CA ASN A 95 11.86 5.07 3.28
C ASN A 95 11.49 5.77 4.60
N GLY A 96 10.19 5.98 4.82
CA GLY A 96 9.62 6.53 6.06
C GLY A 96 9.02 5.44 6.93
N SER A 97 9.69 4.28 7.03
CA SER A 97 9.26 3.17 7.89
C SER A 97 9.98 3.11 9.23
N GLY A 98 9.19 2.74 10.25
CA GLY A 98 9.57 2.62 11.64
C GLY A 98 10.49 1.46 11.97
N ARG A 99 11.29 1.64 13.02
CA ARG A 99 12.11 0.57 13.62
C ARG A 99 11.44 0.00 14.87
N SER A 100 11.73 -1.25 15.19
CA SER A 100 11.45 -1.83 16.50
C SER A 100 12.17 -1.03 17.60
N GLY A 101 11.60 -1.04 18.81
CA GLY A 101 12.22 -0.45 19.99
C GLY A 101 13.50 -1.18 20.40
N SER A 102 14.37 -0.46 21.08
CA SER A 102 15.65 -0.96 21.58
C SER A 102 15.50 -2.14 22.56
N LYS A 103 14.36 -2.26 23.24
CA LYS A 103 14.05 -3.37 24.16
C LYS A 103 13.20 -4.49 23.55
N GLN A 104 12.80 -4.38 22.29
CA GLN A 104 12.10 -5.45 21.57
C GLN A 104 13.09 -6.50 21.07
N THR A 105 13.61 -7.32 21.98
CA THR A 105 14.41 -8.51 21.65
C THR A 105 13.51 -9.73 21.46
N ILE A 106 13.97 -10.74 20.71
CA ILE A 106 13.28 -12.03 20.58
C ILE A 106 13.00 -12.62 21.96
N GLU A 107 13.97 -12.61 22.87
CA GLU A 107 13.82 -13.10 24.25
C GLU A 107 12.67 -12.40 24.99
N ASN A 108 12.65 -11.06 25.00
CA ASN A 108 11.63 -10.29 25.70
C ASN A 108 10.23 -10.53 25.12
N ILE A 109 10.11 -10.55 23.79
CA ILE A 109 8.84 -10.77 23.11
C ILE A 109 8.33 -12.19 23.34
N ARG A 110 9.19 -13.21 23.21
CA ARG A 110 8.80 -14.61 23.47
C ARG A 110 8.35 -14.80 24.91
N LYS A 111 9.06 -14.20 25.86
CA LYS A 111 8.68 -14.22 27.28
C LYS A 111 7.31 -13.59 27.51
N SER A 112 7.06 -12.41 26.96
CA SER A 112 5.78 -11.71 27.15
C SER A 112 4.60 -12.39 26.46
N LEU A 113 4.84 -13.07 25.34
CA LEU A 113 3.84 -13.86 24.62
C LEU A 113 3.72 -15.31 25.13
N ASN A 114 4.48 -15.70 26.16
CA ASN A 114 4.53 -17.06 26.69
C ASN A 114 4.83 -18.13 25.62
N ILE A 115 5.72 -17.82 24.66
CA ILE A 115 6.11 -18.73 23.58
C ILE A 115 7.21 -19.68 24.09
N PRO A 116 6.98 -21.01 24.20
CA PRO A 116 7.95 -21.95 24.75
C PRO A 116 9.19 -22.10 23.88
N ASP A 117 10.35 -22.35 24.50
CA ASP A 117 11.61 -22.64 23.81
C ASP A 117 11.46 -23.77 22.77
N GLY A 118 12.12 -23.62 21.63
CA GLY A 118 12.04 -24.55 20.51
C GLY A 118 10.73 -24.51 19.72
N LYS A 119 9.73 -23.69 20.11
CA LYS A 119 8.58 -23.38 19.27
C LYS A 119 8.86 -22.13 18.43
N VAL A 120 8.60 -22.30 17.14
CA VAL A 120 8.36 -21.19 16.23
C VAL A 120 7.12 -20.46 16.73
N GLY A 121 7.25 -19.15 16.98
CA GLY A 121 6.15 -18.30 17.40
C GLY A 121 6.00 -17.11 16.45
N GLU A 122 4.92 -16.37 16.63
CA GLU A 122 4.64 -15.16 15.88
C GLU A 122 4.17 -14.05 16.82
N ILE A 123 4.29 -12.80 16.37
CA ILE A 123 3.74 -11.65 17.06
C ILE A 123 2.30 -11.47 16.56
N PRO A 124 1.26 -11.60 17.40
CA PRO A 124 -0.11 -11.44 16.94
C PRO A 124 -0.34 -10.03 16.40
N THR A 125 -1.02 -9.95 15.26
CA THR A 125 -1.26 -8.72 14.49
C THR A 125 -1.86 -7.58 15.31
N HIS A 126 -2.70 -7.84 16.31
CA HIS A 126 -3.32 -6.77 17.10
C HIS A 126 -2.72 -6.62 18.51
N HIS A 127 -1.61 -7.29 18.80
CA HIS A 127 -0.91 -7.16 20.07
C HIS A 127 -0.07 -5.89 20.12
N VAL A 128 0.13 -5.32 21.31
CA VAL A 128 1.00 -4.13 21.52
C VAL A 128 2.43 -4.32 21.01
N HIS A 129 2.91 -5.57 20.98
CA HIS A 129 4.24 -5.92 20.49
C HIS A 129 4.39 -5.81 18.97
N ALA A 130 3.28 -5.71 18.24
CA ALA A 130 3.29 -5.45 16.81
C ALA A 130 3.54 -3.96 16.51
N ALA A 131 3.44 -3.07 17.50
CA ALA A 131 3.79 -1.67 17.31
C ALA A 131 5.30 -1.48 17.18
N THR A 132 5.71 -0.72 16.16
CA THR A 132 7.05 -0.16 16.00
C THR A 132 6.95 1.37 16.06
N VAL A 133 8.07 2.09 16.07
CA VAL A 133 8.06 3.56 16.09
C VAL A 133 7.39 4.10 14.80
N PRO A 134 6.29 4.87 14.85
CA PRO A 134 5.63 5.37 13.63
C PRO A 134 6.56 6.24 12.78
N GLY A 135 6.75 5.89 11.51
CA GLY A 135 7.64 6.61 10.58
C GLY A 135 6.95 7.67 9.70
N ALA A 136 5.62 7.64 9.58
CA ALA A 136 4.89 8.49 8.64
C ALA A 136 5.08 9.99 8.90
N ALA A 137 5.07 10.42 10.17
CA ALA A 137 5.25 11.84 10.52
C ALA A 137 6.59 12.40 10.04
N ALA A 138 7.70 11.68 10.27
CA ALA A 138 9.01 12.05 9.71
C ALA A 138 8.99 12.01 8.18
N GLY A 139 8.39 10.97 7.59
CA GLY A 139 8.24 10.80 6.15
C GLY A 139 7.55 11.98 5.46
N TRP A 140 6.48 12.49 6.05
CA TRP A 140 5.73 13.63 5.52
C TRP A 140 6.55 14.91 5.54
N VAL A 141 7.19 15.22 6.68
CA VAL A 141 8.02 16.42 6.80
C VAL A 141 9.22 16.34 5.85
N ASP A 142 9.92 15.20 5.84
CA ASP A 142 11.10 15.00 4.99
C ASP A 142 10.74 15.01 3.49
N THR A 143 9.53 14.59 3.11
CA THR A 143 9.05 14.70 1.72
C THR A 143 8.94 16.17 1.30
N VAL A 144 8.33 17.02 2.13
CA VAL A 144 8.22 18.46 1.85
C VAL A 144 9.59 19.12 1.85
N GLU A 145 10.46 18.80 2.81
CA GLU A 145 11.80 19.38 2.90
C GLU A 145 12.68 19.03 1.68
N ARG A 146 12.55 17.82 1.15
CA ARG A 146 13.42 17.32 0.06
C ARG A 146 12.88 17.61 -1.33
N PHE A 147 11.57 17.54 -1.51
CA PHE A 147 10.92 17.60 -2.82
C PHE A 147 9.83 18.65 -2.93
N GLY A 148 9.47 19.34 -1.84
CA GLY A 148 8.43 20.36 -1.85
C GLY A 148 8.80 21.58 -2.69
N SER A 149 7.79 22.34 -3.11
CA SER A 149 7.97 23.50 -4.00
C SER A 149 8.67 24.69 -3.34
N GLY A 150 8.66 24.75 -2.00
CA GLY A 150 9.05 25.92 -1.23
C GLY A 150 8.06 27.10 -1.31
N LYS A 151 6.92 26.93 -2.00
CA LYS A 151 5.90 27.98 -2.18
C LYS A 151 4.77 27.91 -1.15
N VAL A 152 4.57 26.75 -0.55
CA VAL A 152 3.59 26.49 0.51
C VAL A 152 4.33 25.94 1.74
N SER A 153 3.96 26.42 2.93
CA SER A 153 4.55 25.93 4.18
C SER A 153 3.91 24.61 4.62
N LEU A 154 4.58 23.84 5.48
CA LEU A 154 4.01 22.63 6.08
C LEU A 154 2.66 22.90 6.77
N SER A 155 2.50 24.07 7.39
CA SER A 155 1.23 24.46 8.00
C SER A 155 0.13 24.64 6.95
N GLN A 156 0.44 25.26 5.80
CA GLN A 156 -0.52 25.39 4.69
C GLN A 156 -0.87 24.03 4.09
N ILE A 157 0.13 23.13 3.97
CA ILE A 157 -0.05 21.77 3.44
C ILE A 157 -1.01 20.94 4.31
N LEU A 158 -0.90 21.02 5.64
CA LEU A 158 -1.73 20.24 6.57
C LEU A 158 -3.07 20.90 6.90
N GLU A 159 -3.24 22.20 6.61
CA GLU A 159 -4.45 22.95 6.94
C GLU A 159 -5.76 22.35 6.39
N PRO A 160 -5.84 21.84 5.13
CA PRO A 160 -7.06 21.21 4.64
C PRO A 160 -7.47 19.99 5.49
N ALA A 161 -6.51 19.15 5.87
CA ALA A 161 -6.77 17.98 6.71
C ALA A 161 -7.13 18.38 8.16
N ILE A 162 -6.50 19.42 8.70
CA ILE A 162 -6.87 20.00 10.01
C ILE A 162 -8.34 20.45 10.00
N LYS A 163 -8.76 21.21 8.98
CA LYS A 163 -10.16 21.66 8.84
C LYS A 163 -11.13 20.50 8.71
N LEU A 164 -10.80 19.47 7.92
CA LEU A 164 -11.62 18.26 7.80
C LEU A 164 -11.79 17.55 9.14
N ALA A 165 -10.71 17.43 9.92
CA ALA A 165 -10.73 16.77 11.21
C ALA A 165 -11.55 17.56 12.27
N GLU A 166 -11.46 18.89 12.29
CA GLU A 166 -12.20 19.74 13.26
C GLU A 166 -13.67 19.92 12.90
N ASN A 167 -13.94 20.28 11.65
CA ASN A 167 -15.28 20.60 11.18
C ASN A 167 -16.09 19.34 10.88
N GLY A 168 -15.38 18.25 10.54
CA GLY A 168 -15.93 16.98 10.15
C GLY A 168 -16.25 16.87 8.66
N PHE A 169 -16.51 15.63 8.25
CA PHE A 169 -16.87 15.27 6.87
C PHE A 169 -17.92 14.16 6.89
N PRO A 170 -18.81 14.08 5.89
CA PRO A 170 -19.73 12.96 5.74
C PRO A 170 -18.95 11.70 5.34
N LEU A 171 -19.13 10.62 6.10
CA LEU A 171 -18.41 9.37 5.83
C LEU A 171 -19.01 8.63 4.63
N THR A 172 -18.14 8.07 3.80
CA THR A 172 -18.49 7.28 2.61
C THR A 172 -18.82 5.82 2.97
N GLU A 173 -19.43 5.10 2.04
CA GLU A 173 -19.96 3.76 2.23
C GLU A 173 -18.88 2.73 2.53
N ILE A 174 -17.78 2.68 1.75
CA ILE A 174 -16.71 1.69 1.97
C ILE A 174 -15.97 2.01 3.27
N ALA A 175 -15.60 3.28 3.48
CA ALA A 175 -14.95 3.70 4.72
C ALA A 175 -15.80 3.36 5.96
N SER A 176 -17.12 3.60 5.91
CA SER A 176 -18.04 3.22 6.99
C SER A 176 -18.12 1.71 7.19
N HIS A 177 -18.21 0.92 6.11
CA HIS A 177 -18.21 -0.53 6.20
C HIS A 177 -16.95 -1.06 6.89
N SER A 178 -15.77 -0.61 6.47
CA SER A 178 -14.49 -0.99 7.09
C SER A 178 -14.41 -0.57 8.56
N TRP A 179 -14.94 0.61 8.91
CA TRP A 179 -14.97 1.09 10.30
C TRP A 179 -15.86 0.21 11.18
N GLN A 180 -17.06 -0.12 10.71
CA GLN A 180 -18.01 -0.98 11.41
C GLN A 180 -17.44 -2.39 11.60
N ALA A 181 -16.78 -2.94 10.58
CA ALA A 181 -16.13 -4.25 10.64
C ALA A 181 -15.03 -4.32 11.72
N GLN A 182 -14.38 -3.20 12.04
CA GLN A 182 -13.30 -3.13 13.03
C GLN A 182 -13.68 -2.46 14.35
N GLU A 183 -14.96 -2.14 14.57
CA GLU A 183 -15.40 -1.49 15.81
C GLU A 183 -15.06 -2.34 17.05
N LYS A 184 -15.28 -3.65 16.97
CA LYS A 184 -14.97 -4.57 18.07
C LYS A 184 -13.48 -4.53 18.43
N LEU A 185 -12.60 -4.51 17.41
CA LEU A 185 -11.16 -4.45 17.60
C LEU A 185 -10.74 -3.18 18.35
N LEU A 186 -11.29 -2.02 17.98
CA LEU A 186 -11.01 -0.76 18.68
C LEU A 186 -11.35 -0.85 20.18
N ARG A 187 -12.54 -1.40 20.50
CA ARG A 187 -13.04 -1.54 21.87
C ARG A 187 -12.18 -2.49 22.71
N ASP A 188 -11.72 -3.59 22.10
CA ASP A 188 -10.92 -4.60 22.78
C ASP A 188 -9.47 -4.13 23.00
N ALA A 189 -8.90 -3.42 22.03
CA ALA A 189 -7.47 -3.12 22.01
C ALA A 189 -7.08 -1.83 22.75
N SER A 190 -7.98 -0.84 22.82
CA SER A 190 -7.62 0.48 23.35
C SER A 190 -8.54 0.98 24.45
N PRO A 191 -7.98 1.47 25.59
CA PRO A 191 -8.78 2.17 26.59
C PRO A 191 -9.36 3.50 26.08
N ASN A 192 -8.83 4.02 24.95
CA ASN A 192 -9.23 5.30 24.35
C ASN A 192 -10.08 5.10 23.07
N PHE A 193 -10.68 3.92 22.89
CA PHE A 193 -11.46 3.54 21.68
C PHE A 193 -12.50 4.58 21.25
N ALA A 194 -13.10 5.29 22.21
CA ALA A 194 -14.11 6.30 21.97
C ALA A 194 -13.62 7.48 21.10
N GLU A 195 -12.31 7.75 21.03
CA GLU A 195 -11.73 8.80 20.18
C GLU A 195 -11.87 8.47 18.68
N MET A 196 -11.97 7.19 18.33
CA MET A 196 -12.15 6.71 16.96
C MET A 196 -13.61 6.30 16.68
N LEU A 197 -14.57 6.66 17.54
CA LEU A 197 -15.98 6.34 17.34
C LEU A 197 -16.86 7.58 17.41
N LYS A 198 -18.02 7.52 16.77
CA LYS A 198 -19.01 8.60 16.79
C LYS A 198 -19.86 8.50 18.06
N LYS A 199 -20.10 9.65 18.71
CA LYS A 199 -21.02 9.75 19.86
C LYS A 199 -22.44 9.34 19.47
N ASP A 200 -23.01 8.45 20.27
CA ASP A 200 -24.37 7.94 20.13
C ASP A 200 -24.90 7.56 21.53
N PRO A 201 -25.69 8.44 22.20
CA PRO A 201 -26.23 8.19 23.53
C PRO A 201 -27.15 6.96 23.63
N SER A 202 -27.54 6.37 22.50
CA SER A 202 -28.39 5.17 22.48
C SER A 202 -27.62 3.87 22.70
N THR A 203 -26.28 3.90 22.61
CA THR A 203 -25.42 2.73 22.86
C THR A 203 -24.93 2.69 24.30
N GLN A 204 -24.56 1.51 24.79
CA GLN A 204 -24.15 1.27 26.18
C GLN A 204 -23.02 2.19 26.65
N ASP A 205 -22.03 2.44 25.78
CA ASP A 205 -20.86 3.28 26.09
C ASP A 205 -20.97 4.70 25.48
N GLY A 206 -22.13 5.06 24.93
CA GLY A 206 -22.37 6.37 24.34
C GLY A 206 -21.65 6.64 23.01
N VAL A 207 -21.06 5.63 22.38
CA VAL A 207 -20.34 5.70 21.09
C VAL A 207 -20.55 4.46 20.22
N ARG A 208 -20.33 4.57 18.91
CA ARG A 208 -20.34 3.50 17.89
C ARG A 208 -19.68 3.93 16.58
N ALA A 209 -19.39 3.01 15.67
CA ALA A 209 -18.79 3.33 14.39
C ALA A 209 -19.69 4.26 13.54
N PRO A 210 -19.14 5.28 12.87
CA PRO A 210 -19.90 6.19 12.00
C PRO A 210 -20.58 5.44 10.83
N ARG A 211 -21.82 5.80 10.51
CA ARG A 211 -22.60 5.24 9.38
C ARG A 211 -22.43 6.08 8.11
N PRO A 212 -22.75 5.54 6.92
CA PRO A 212 -22.68 6.31 5.68
C PRO A 212 -23.49 7.60 5.75
N GLY A 213 -22.92 8.69 5.21
CA GLY A 213 -23.51 10.03 5.20
C GLY A 213 -23.48 10.77 6.55
N GLU A 214 -23.10 10.12 7.66
CA GLU A 214 -22.96 10.82 8.93
C GLU A 214 -21.66 11.61 9.01
N VAL A 215 -21.73 12.78 9.66
CA VAL A 215 -20.54 13.59 9.90
C VAL A 215 -19.70 12.98 11.03
N PHE A 216 -18.45 12.63 10.74
CA PHE A 216 -17.45 12.26 11.74
C PHE A 216 -16.48 13.43 11.98
N LYS A 217 -16.04 13.61 13.23
CA LYS A 217 -15.11 14.68 13.65
C LYS A 217 -14.02 14.06 14.50
N ASN A 218 -12.78 14.52 14.33
CA ASN A 218 -11.61 14.08 15.07
C ASN A 218 -10.74 15.28 15.50
N PRO A 219 -11.20 16.11 16.45
CA PRO A 219 -10.48 17.30 16.88
C PRO A 219 -9.13 17.00 17.54
N THR A 220 -8.94 15.79 18.08
CA THR A 220 -7.65 15.37 18.65
C THR A 220 -6.61 15.13 17.56
N LEU A 221 -7.00 14.54 16.42
CA LEU A 221 -6.13 14.42 15.25
C LEU A 221 -5.79 15.79 14.65
N ALA A 222 -6.75 16.72 14.61
CA ALA A 222 -6.47 18.09 14.18
C ALA A 222 -5.40 18.76 15.04
N GLN A 223 -5.45 18.56 16.36
CA GLN A 223 -4.43 19.08 17.27
C GLN A 223 -3.06 18.43 17.03
N THR A 224 -3.03 17.12 16.75
CA THR A 224 -1.81 16.40 16.36
C THR A 224 -1.21 16.98 15.08
N PHE A 225 -2.02 17.22 14.05
CA PHE A 225 -1.55 17.85 12.81
C PHE A 225 -1.08 19.29 13.00
N ARG A 226 -1.74 20.08 13.86
CA ARG A 226 -1.25 21.42 14.22
C ARG A 226 0.12 21.37 14.87
N THR A 227 0.33 20.45 15.82
CA THR A 227 1.64 20.26 16.44
C THR A 227 2.71 19.90 15.40
N LEU A 228 2.42 18.96 14.47
CA LEU A 228 3.33 18.63 13.37
C LEU A 228 3.60 19.85 12.46
N ALA A 229 2.55 20.59 12.12
CA ALA A 229 2.60 21.76 11.24
C ALA A 229 3.47 22.90 11.81
N THR A 230 3.44 23.11 13.14
CA THR A 230 4.14 24.22 13.79
C THR A 230 5.52 23.85 14.32
N GLU A 231 5.73 22.59 14.68
CA GLU A 231 6.97 22.13 15.35
C GLU A 231 7.78 21.14 14.49
N GLY A 232 7.28 20.79 13.30
CA GLY A 232 7.88 19.78 12.43
C GLY A 232 7.99 18.42 13.12
N LYS A 233 9.01 17.64 12.74
CA LYS A 233 9.26 16.29 13.32
C LYS A 233 9.32 16.30 14.85
N LYS A 234 9.92 17.34 15.44
CA LYS A 234 10.08 17.44 16.90
C LYS A 234 8.74 17.39 17.63
N GLY A 235 7.68 17.98 17.07
CA GLY A 235 6.35 17.99 17.68
C GLY A 235 5.73 16.59 17.81
N PHE A 236 6.08 15.65 16.93
CA PHE A 236 5.56 14.28 16.96
C PHE A 236 6.43 13.34 17.81
N TYR A 237 7.75 13.45 17.67
CA TYR A 237 8.70 12.53 18.31
C TYR A 237 9.20 12.99 19.70
N THR A 238 8.72 14.13 20.18
CA THR A 238 8.94 14.60 21.56
C THR A 238 7.65 15.17 22.15
N GLY A 239 7.64 15.46 23.45
CA GLY A 239 6.50 16.08 24.13
C GLY A 239 5.24 15.22 24.12
N ARG A 240 4.07 15.87 24.13
CA ARG A 240 2.75 15.24 24.36
C ARG A 240 2.48 13.99 23.50
N ILE A 241 2.75 14.06 22.19
CA ILE A 241 2.43 12.94 21.29
C ILE A 241 3.33 11.74 21.61
N ALA A 242 4.64 11.97 21.74
CA ALA A 242 5.60 10.93 22.07
C ALA A 242 5.35 10.30 23.45
N GLU A 243 5.04 11.13 24.45
CA GLU A 243 4.70 10.70 25.80
C GLU A 243 3.47 9.80 25.82
N GLU A 244 2.40 10.17 25.12
CA GLU A 244 1.17 9.37 25.06
C GLU A 244 1.33 8.07 24.27
N ILE A 245 2.16 8.06 23.20
CA ILE A 245 2.51 6.82 22.48
C ILE A 245 3.21 5.85 23.43
N VAL A 246 4.27 6.30 24.10
CA VAL A 246 5.05 5.45 25.00
C VAL A 246 4.20 5.00 26.19
N LYS A 247 3.41 5.91 26.76
CA LYS A 247 2.52 5.61 27.89
C LYS A 247 1.55 4.48 27.56
N VAL A 248 0.77 4.60 26.47
CA VAL A 248 -0.23 3.57 26.14
C VAL A 248 0.42 2.24 25.79
N VAL A 249 1.58 2.27 25.11
CA VAL A 249 2.33 1.06 24.78
C VAL A 249 2.83 0.36 26.06
N GLN A 250 3.39 1.10 27.01
CA GLN A 250 3.90 0.53 28.27
C GLN A 250 2.78 0.06 29.21
N ASP A 251 1.67 0.82 29.30
CA ASP A 251 0.50 0.42 30.10
C ASP A 251 -0.09 -0.92 29.62
N LEU A 252 0.06 -1.24 28.33
CA LEU A 252 -0.34 -2.51 27.72
C LEU A 252 0.77 -3.57 27.69
N GLY A 253 1.93 -3.32 28.32
CA GLY A 253 3.04 -4.26 28.44
C GLY A 253 4.04 -4.24 27.28
N GLY A 254 3.98 -3.25 26.39
CA GLY A 254 4.93 -3.05 25.30
C GLY A 254 6.26 -2.43 25.73
N TYR A 255 7.20 -2.37 24.79
CA TYR A 255 8.62 -2.04 25.05
C TYR A 255 9.14 -0.78 24.36
N LEU A 256 8.30 -0.02 23.66
CA LEU A 256 8.74 1.25 23.08
C LEU A 256 9.03 2.26 24.20
N GLU A 257 10.12 3.00 24.04
CA GLU A 257 10.53 4.06 24.97
C GLU A 257 10.71 5.40 24.24
N LEU A 258 10.73 6.50 25.00
CA LEU A 258 10.97 7.83 24.43
C LEU A 258 12.31 7.92 23.69
N ASP A 259 13.31 7.15 24.11
CA ASP A 259 14.60 7.07 23.42
C ASP A 259 14.47 6.48 22.00
N ASP A 260 13.53 5.57 21.78
CA ASP A 260 13.30 4.99 20.45
C ASP A 260 12.67 6.02 19.50
N LEU A 261 11.73 6.84 19.99
CA LEU A 261 11.14 7.94 19.24
C LEU A 261 12.18 9.04 18.96
N LYS A 262 13.01 9.38 19.94
CA LYS A 262 14.11 10.32 19.79
C LYS A 262 15.14 9.81 18.77
N HIS A 263 15.49 8.53 18.81
CA HIS A 263 16.38 7.93 17.84
C HIS A 263 15.80 8.00 16.42
N HIS A 264 14.49 7.80 16.26
CA HIS A 264 13.82 7.97 14.97
C HIS A 264 13.82 9.45 14.52
N LEU A 265 13.65 10.41 15.43
CA LEU A 265 13.77 11.84 15.12
C LEU A 265 15.16 12.20 14.57
N GLU A 266 16.22 11.66 15.19
CA GLU A 266 17.62 11.93 14.82
C GLU A 266 18.02 11.24 13.50
N THR A 267 17.50 10.03 13.25
CA THR A 267 17.80 9.27 12.02
C THR A 267 16.92 9.67 10.84
N GLY A 268 15.66 10.04 11.10
CA GLY A 268 14.68 10.50 10.13
C GLY A 268 14.34 9.49 9.03
N THR A 269 13.71 10.00 7.97
CA THR A 269 13.39 9.25 6.75
C THR A 269 14.66 8.98 5.96
N GLN A 270 14.86 7.74 5.54
CA GLN A 270 16.04 7.35 4.79
C GLN A 270 15.86 7.65 3.30
N ASN A 271 16.83 8.34 2.69
CA ASN A 271 16.95 8.36 1.22
C ASN A 271 17.38 6.97 0.78
N THR A 272 16.64 6.38 -0.16
CA THR A 272 16.95 5.08 -0.73
C THR A 272 17.12 5.20 -2.23
N GLU A 273 17.95 4.33 -2.81
CA GLU A 273 18.04 4.21 -4.27
C GLU A 273 16.91 3.30 -4.75
N PRO A 274 16.01 3.76 -5.63
CA PRO A 274 14.96 2.91 -6.17
C PRO A 274 15.56 1.77 -6.99
N ILE A 275 14.85 0.64 -7.03
CA ILE A 275 15.25 -0.54 -7.81
C ILE A 275 14.35 -0.67 -9.03
N SER A 276 14.88 -1.24 -10.10
CA SER A 276 14.14 -1.31 -11.36
C SER A 276 14.42 -2.56 -12.19
N VAL A 277 13.48 -2.86 -13.08
CA VAL A 277 13.63 -3.82 -14.17
C VAL A 277 13.14 -3.19 -15.47
N LYS A 278 13.97 -3.28 -16.50
CA LYS A 278 13.61 -2.92 -17.87
C LYS A 278 12.84 -4.06 -18.52
N PHE A 279 11.65 -3.76 -19.01
CA PHE A 279 10.78 -4.71 -19.68
C PHE A 279 10.61 -4.36 -21.16
N ARG A 280 11.05 -5.28 -22.01
CA ARG A 280 11.00 -5.16 -23.49
C ARG A 280 10.25 -6.31 -24.15
N GLY A 281 9.80 -7.27 -23.36
CA GLY A 281 9.08 -8.44 -23.85
C GLY A 281 7.70 -8.09 -24.41
N GLN A 282 7.03 -9.11 -24.91
CA GLN A 282 5.64 -9.11 -25.33
C GLN A 282 5.37 -8.10 -26.45
N GLY A 283 6.33 -7.97 -27.36
CA GLY A 283 6.22 -7.15 -28.57
C GLY A 283 6.39 -5.64 -28.37
N LEU A 284 6.79 -5.18 -27.17
CA LEU A 284 7.02 -3.75 -26.91
C LEU A 284 8.13 -3.14 -27.79
N THR A 285 8.99 -3.96 -28.38
CA THR A 285 10.03 -3.53 -29.31
C THR A 285 9.67 -3.70 -30.79
N ASP A 286 8.48 -4.22 -31.10
CA ASP A 286 8.10 -4.56 -32.50
C ASP A 286 7.91 -3.30 -33.36
N LYS A 287 7.50 -2.17 -32.77
CA LYS A 287 7.33 -0.87 -33.45
C LYS A 287 8.49 0.10 -33.25
N ASP A 288 9.19 0.00 -32.12
CA ASP A 288 10.35 0.83 -31.78
C ASP A 288 11.40 -0.07 -31.11
N PRO A 289 12.59 -0.26 -31.70
CA PRO A 289 13.63 -1.09 -31.09
C PRO A 289 14.13 -0.55 -29.73
N ASN A 290 13.90 0.74 -29.44
CA ASN A 290 14.19 1.35 -28.14
C ASN A 290 12.98 1.36 -27.20
N GLY A 291 11.84 0.81 -27.64
CA GLY A 291 10.59 0.73 -26.91
C GLY A 291 10.66 -0.14 -25.66
N GLY A 292 9.60 -0.06 -24.85
CA GLY A 292 9.50 -0.72 -23.56
C GLY A 292 9.52 0.25 -22.38
N VAL A 293 9.33 -0.30 -21.19
CA VAL A 293 9.18 0.45 -19.94
C VAL A 293 10.16 -0.05 -18.89
N GLU A 294 10.67 0.85 -18.08
CA GLU A 294 11.41 0.51 -16.86
C GLU A 294 10.46 0.66 -15.68
N LEU A 295 10.16 -0.46 -15.01
CA LEU A 295 9.35 -0.47 -13.79
C LEU A 295 10.27 -0.18 -12.61
N TRP A 296 9.90 0.81 -11.81
CA TRP A 296 10.59 1.26 -10.60
C TRP A 296 9.77 0.94 -9.37
N GLU A 297 10.46 0.49 -8.33
CA GLU A 297 9.90 0.11 -7.05
C GLU A 297 10.78 0.61 -5.90
N HIS A 298 10.17 0.82 -4.73
CA HIS A 298 10.92 1.06 -3.50
C HIS A 298 11.76 -0.19 -3.13
N PRO A 299 13.03 -0.03 -2.72
CA PRO A 299 13.89 -1.17 -2.37
C PRO A 299 13.46 -1.88 -1.07
N PRO A 300 14.09 -3.01 -0.72
CA PRO A 300 14.02 -3.56 0.63
C PRO A 300 14.27 -2.47 1.70
N ASN A 301 13.57 -2.46 2.83
CA ASN A 301 12.68 -3.48 3.40
C ASN A 301 11.28 -3.61 2.78
N GLY A 302 10.95 -2.85 1.72
CA GLY A 302 9.72 -3.01 0.96
C GLY A 302 9.68 -4.27 0.07
N GLN A 303 8.48 -4.67 -0.36
CA GLN A 303 8.27 -5.88 -1.17
C GLN A 303 8.18 -5.66 -2.69
N GLY A 304 8.48 -4.46 -3.19
CA GLY A 304 8.28 -4.10 -4.62
C GLY A 304 9.12 -4.96 -5.57
N ILE A 305 10.22 -5.51 -5.05
CA ILE A 305 11.06 -6.48 -5.76
C ILE A 305 10.28 -7.69 -6.30
N VAL A 306 9.17 -8.10 -5.67
CA VAL A 306 8.31 -9.18 -6.18
C VAL A 306 7.73 -8.84 -7.56
N ALA A 307 7.27 -7.60 -7.75
CA ALA A 307 6.73 -7.14 -9.03
C ALA A 307 7.82 -7.11 -10.10
N LEU A 308 9.02 -6.63 -9.75
CA LEU A 308 10.19 -6.62 -10.63
C LEU A 308 10.61 -8.03 -11.07
N MET A 309 10.68 -8.97 -10.11
CA MET A 309 11.02 -10.37 -10.38
C MET A 309 9.97 -11.03 -11.28
N ALA A 310 8.69 -10.86 -10.98
CA ALA A 310 7.62 -11.44 -11.79
C ALA A 310 7.66 -10.89 -13.23
N LEU A 311 7.83 -9.58 -13.40
CA LEU A 311 7.92 -8.94 -14.72
C LEU A 311 9.11 -9.46 -15.53
N GLY A 312 10.29 -9.54 -14.91
CA GLY A 312 11.48 -10.04 -15.59
C GLY A 312 11.44 -11.56 -15.81
N ILE A 313 10.79 -12.36 -14.95
CA ILE A 313 10.53 -13.79 -15.22
C ILE A 313 9.64 -13.94 -16.46
N ILE A 314 8.56 -13.15 -16.59
CA ILE A 314 7.68 -13.18 -17.77
C ILE A 314 8.49 -12.91 -19.05
N GLU A 315 9.37 -11.91 -19.04
CA GLU A 315 10.25 -11.64 -20.19
C GLU A 315 11.19 -12.83 -20.50
N GLN A 316 11.73 -13.50 -19.47
CA GLN A 316 12.59 -14.67 -19.65
C GLN A 316 11.81 -15.89 -20.15
N LEU A 317 10.56 -16.08 -19.73
CA LEU A 317 9.71 -17.16 -20.24
C LEU A 317 9.48 -17.02 -21.75
N GLU A 318 9.24 -15.80 -22.24
CA GLU A 318 9.13 -15.53 -23.68
C GLU A 318 10.45 -15.80 -24.40
N LYS A 319 11.57 -15.28 -23.89
CA LYS A 319 12.91 -15.51 -24.49
C LYS A 319 13.28 -16.99 -24.57
N GLN A 320 12.81 -17.79 -23.63
CA GLN A 320 13.01 -19.25 -23.60
C GLN A 320 11.96 -20.02 -24.42
N GLY A 321 11.01 -19.35 -25.07
CA GLY A 321 9.95 -19.99 -25.86
C GLY A 321 8.93 -20.77 -25.02
N LYS A 322 8.83 -20.47 -23.71
CA LYS A 322 7.92 -21.16 -22.78
C LYS A 322 6.51 -20.56 -22.79
N ILE A 323 6.38 -19.30 -23.16
CA ILE A 323 5.11 -18.60 -23.37
C ILE A 323 5.14 -17.88 -24.72
N PRO A 324 3.98 -17.68 -25.37
CA PRO A 324 3.91 -16.87 -26.59
C PRO A 324 4.05 -15.38 -26.28
N LYS A 325 4.11 -14.57 -27.34
CA LYS A 325 3.70 -13.17 -27.26
C LYS A 325 2.17 -13.15 -27.20
N PHE A 326 1.61 -12.61 -26.13
CA PHE A 326 0.16 -12.47 -25.99
C PHE A 326 -0.38 -11.33 -26.86
N THR A 327 -1.59 -11.50 -27.36
CA THR A 327 -2.33 -10.47 -28.11
C THR A 327 -3.45 -9.87 -27.25
N PRO A 328 -4.11 -8.78 -27.69
CA PRO A 328 -5.25 -8.22 -26.97
C PRO A 328 -6.35 -9.24 -26.60
N GLU A 329 -6.55 -10.26 -27.44
CA GLU A 329 -7.53 -11.32 -27.24
C GLU A 329 -7.15 -12.32 -26.13
N ASP A 330 -5.88 -12.35 -25.71
CA ASP A 330 -5.38 -13.21 -24.64
C ASP A 330 -5.57 -12.61 -23.24
N HIS A 331 -6.16 -11.42 -23.13
CA HIS A 331 -6.41 -10.77 -21.84
C HIS A 331 -7.23 -11.69 -20.92
N ASN A 332 -6.71 -11.96 -19.72
CA ASN A 332 -7.30 -12.91 -18.78
C ASN A 332 -7.57 -14.31 -19.35
N SER A 333 -6.83 -14.72 -20.38
CA SER A 333 -6.77 -16.11 -20.84
C SER A 333 -6.04 -17.00 -19.84
N THR A 334 -6.28 -18.31 -19.91
CA THR A 334 -5.63 -19.31 -19.05
C THR A 334 -4.11 -19.25 -19.16
N ALA A 335 -3.55 -19.18 -20.37
CA ALA A 335 -2.10 -19.17 -20.58
C ALA A 335 -1.45 -17.92 -19.99
N TYR A 336 -2.08 -16.76 -20.17
CA TYR A 336 -1.63 -15.49 -19.60
C TYR A 336 -1.66 -15.50 -18.07
N LEU A 337 -2.80 -15.87 -17.46
CA LEU A 337 -2.94 -15.89 -16.01
C LEU A 337 -2.02 -16.94 -15.37
N HIS A 338 -1.87 -18.11 -15.98
CA HIS A 338 -0.96 -19.14 -15.49
C HIS A 338 0.49 -18.65 -15.43
N ALA A 339 0.98 -17.98 -16.48
CA ALA A 339 2.32 -17.39 -16.51
C ALA A 339 2.52 -16.33 -15.42
N ILE A 340 1.53 -15.45 -15.23
CA ILE A 340 1.54 -14.44 -14.17
C ILE A 340 1.55 -15.08 -12.77
N ILE A 341 0.68 -16.05 -12.52
CA ILE A 341 0.54 -16.70 -11.22
C ILE A 341 1.86 -17.37 -10.83
N GLU A 342 2.45 -18.16 -11.73
CA GLU A 342 3.69 -18.89 -11.43
C GLU A 342 4.89 -17.93 -11.28
N ALA A 343 4.98 -16.87 -12.08
CA ALA A 343 6.01 -15.85 -11.92
C ALA A 343 5.91 -15.11 -10.57
N LEU A 344 4.68 -14.76 -10.15
CA LEU A 344 4.43 -14.15 -8.84
C LEU A 344 4.76 -15.11 -7.69
N ARG A 345 4.37 -16.38 -7.77
CA ARG A 345 4.72 -17.39 -6.76
C ARG A 345 6.22 -17.46 -6.55
N LEU A 346 7.01 -17.52 -7.63
CA LEU A 346 8.47 -17.52 -7.56
C LEU A 346 9.04 -16.26 -6.90
N GLY A 347 8.47 -15.09 -7.23
CA GLY A 347 8.86 -13.82 -6.62
C GLY A 347 8.52 -13.74 -5.12
N PHE A 348 7.33 -14.16 -4.71
CA PHE A 348 6.92 -14.21 -3.30
C PHE A 348 7.76 -15.19 -2.49
N THR A 349 8.09 -16.36 -3.06
CA THR A 349 8.95 -17.33 -2.39
C THR A 349 10.33 -16.75 -2.09
N ASP A 350 10.94 -16.03 -3.02
CA ASP A 350 12.27 -15.45 -2.79
C ASP A 350 12.18 -14.24 -1.84
N ALA A 351 11.15 -13.41 -1.98
CA ALA A 351 10.95 -12.25 -1.11
C ALA A 351 10.67 -12.64 0.35
N SER A 352 9.91 -13.71 0.60
CA SER A 352 9.57 -14.14 1.96
C SER A 352 10.82 -14.49 2.79
N TRP A 353 11.89 -14.95 2.13
CA TRP A 353 13.16 -15.26 2.76
C TRP A 353 14.13 -14.08 2.79
N TYR A 354 14.36 -13.41 1.64
CA TYR A 354 15.45 -12.46 1.49
C TYR A 354 15.11 -11.02 1.89
N VAL A 355 13.85 -10.59 1.78
CA VAL A 355 13.49 -9.19 2.05
C VAL A 355 13.45 -8.93 3.56
N THR A 356 14.24 -7.96 4.00
CA THR A 356 14.31 -7.45 5.37
C THR A 356 15.02 -6.08 5.37
N ASP A 357 15.35 -5.54 6.53
CA ASP A 357 16.10 -4.30 6.69
C ASP A 357 17.53 -4.40 6.12
N PRO A 358 17.85 -3.68 5.03
CA PRO A 358 19.19 -3.70 4.44
C PRO A 358 20.25 -3.04 5.32
N ASP A 359 19.86 -2.21 6.31
CA ASP A 359 20.80 -1.56 7.23
C ASP A 359 21.43 -2.58 8.20
N THR A 360 20.73 -3.69 8.48
CA THR A 360 21.17 -4.72 9.44
C THR A 360 21.52 -6.05 8.77
N THR A 361 20.96 -6.34 7.59
CA THR A 361 21.10 -7.63 6.92
C THR A 361 21.30 -7.44 5.43
N LYS A 362 22.32 -8.08 4.85
CA LYS A 362 22.62 -7.95 3.42
C LYS A 362 21.54 -8.61 2.57
N VAL A 363 20.70 -7.81 1.93
CA VAL A 363 19.71 -8.27 0.94
C VAL A 363 20.34 -8.31 -0.45
N PRO A 364 20.34 -9.44 -1.19
CA PRO A 364 20.97 -9.57 -2.50
C PRO A 364 20.12 -8.99 -3.64
N THR A 365 19.59 -7.78 -3.46
CA THR A 365 18.59 -7.14 -4.33
C THR A 365 18.97 -7.15 -5.81
N ALA A 366 20.17 -6.67 -6.16
CA ALA A 366 20.64 -6.63 -7.54
C ALA A 366 20.77 -8.04 -8.18
N GLY A 367 21.09 -9.05 -7.39
CA GLY A 367 21.15 -10.44 -7.84
C GLY A 367 19.76 -11.01 -8.12
N MET A 368 18.80 -10.75 -7.24
CA MET A 368 17.42 -11.24 -7.33
C MET A 368 16.67 -10.72 -8.57
N ILE A 369 17.02 -9.53 -9.06
CA ILE A 369 16.42 -8.94 -10.27
C ILE A 369 17.34 -9.01 -11.50
N SER A 370 18.48 -9.71 -11.40
CA SER A 370 19.39 -9.85 -12.53
C SER A 370 18.79 -10.75 -13.63
N PRO A 371 18.99 -10.43 -14.93
CA PRO A 371 18.47 -11.26 -16.01
C PRO A 371 18.90 -12.73 -15.92
N SER A 372 20.13 -13.00 -15.48
CA SER A 372 20.64 -14.38 -15.28
C SER A 372 19.88 -15.13 -14.18
N TYR A 373 19.60 -14.49 -13.04
CA TYR A 373 18.86 -15.16 -11.97
C TYR A 373 17.40 -15.41 -12.37
N LEU A 374 16.76 -14.41 -12.97
CA LEU A 374 15.37 -14.53 -13.44
C LEU A 374 15.24 -15.60 -14.53
N ALA A 375 16.25 -15.77 -15.39
CA ALA A 375 16.29 -16.85 -16.38
C ALA A 375 16.37 -18.24 -15.73
N GLU A 376 17.12 -18.39 -14.63
CA GLU A 376 17.16 -19.64 -13.85
C GLU A 376 15.81 -19.92 -13.19
N ARG A 377 15.16 -18.90 -12.59
CA ARG A 377 13.82 -19.04 -12.00
C ARG A 377 12.78 -19.43 -13.05
N ALA A 378 12.85 -18.83 -14.24
CA ALA A 378 11.97 -19.16 -15.36
C ALA A 378 12.07 -20.63 -15.81
N LYS A 379 13.17 -21.36 -15.51
CA LYS A 379 13.27 -22.80 -15.81
C LYS A 379 12.26 -23.65 -15.04
N ILE A 380 11.82 -23.18 -13.86
CA ILE A 380 10.85 -23.89 -13.00
C ILE A 380 9.44 -23.91 -13.59
N PHE A 381 9.10 -22.90 -14.40
CA PHE A 381 7.78 -22.81 -15.05
C PHE A 381 7.50 -23.99 -15.98
N SER A 382 6.26 -24.50 -15.91
CA SER A 382 5.70 -25.53 -16.78
C SER A 382 4.38 -25.05 -17.36
N ALA A 383 4.28 -24.91 -18.68
CA ALA A 383 3.05 -24.43 -19.33
C ALA A 383 1.83 -25.36 -19.17
N SER A 384 2.05 -26.62 -18.78
CA SER A 384 1.00 -27.65 -18.70
C SER A 384 0.57 -27.99 -17.27
N LYS A 385 1.22 -27.42 -16.25
CA LYS A 385 0.92 -27.72 -14.86
C LYS A 385 1.45 -26.64 -13.91
N ALA A 386 0.62 -26.23 -12.95
CA ALA A 386 1.04 -25.49 -11.77
C ALA A 386 2.10 -26.28 -11.01
N HIS A 387 3.13 -25.59 -10.53
CA HIS A 387 4.18 -26.24 -9.77
C HIS A 387 3.64 -26.77 -8.44
N ASP A 388 3.85 -28.06 -8.15
CA ASP A 388 3.48 -28.69 -6.88
C ASP A 388 4.44 -28.18 -5.80
N GLY A 389 4.05 -27.11 -5.11
CA GLY A 389 4.89 -26.49 -4.09
C GLY A 389 6.11 -25.82 -4.70
N VAL A 390 6.11 -24.49 -4.77
CA VAL A 390 7.38 -23.77 -4.87
C VAL A 390 8.10 -24.07 -3.55
N GLN A 391 8.98 -25.06 -3.54
CA GLN A 391 9.90 -25.31 -2.43
C GLN A 391 10.87 -24.10 -2.42
N PRO A 392 10.87 -23.23 -1.39
CA PRO A 392 12.13 -22.71 -0.85
C PRO A 392 13.01 -23.91 -0.42
N GLY A 393 14.06 -23.73 0.38
CA GLY A 393 14.47 -24.89 1.20
C GLY A 393 13.26 -25.47 1.95
N ASN A 394 13.43 -26.57 2.66
CA ASN A 394 12.45 -26.96 3.67
C ASN A 394 12.84 -26.25 5.00
N PRO A 395 12.60 -24.95 5.24
CA PRO A 395 12.73 -24.43 6.59
C PRO A 395 11.52 -24.89 7.40
N ASP A 396 11.74 -25.24 8.66
CA ASP A 396 10.70 -25.62 9.63
C ASP A 396 9.80 -24.43 10.03
N PHE A 397 9.67 -23.39 9.19
CA PHE A 397 9.06 -22.09 9.52
C PHE A 397 8.65 -21.26 8.29
N VAL A 398 7.55 -20.49 8.42
CA VAL A 398 7.03 -19.54 7.42
C VAL A 398 7.24 -18.09 7.89
N SER A 399 7.75 -17.22 7.01
CA SER A 399 7.95 -15.80 7.30
C SER A 399 6.64 -15.10 7.74
N PRO A 400 6.56 -14.51 8.94
CA PRO A 400 5.38 -13.80 9.44
C PRO A 400 5.08 -12.54 8.62
N ALA A 401 6.04 -12.11 7.81
CA ALA A 401 5.86 -11.10 6.79
C ALA A 401 4.62 -11.34 5.93
N LEU A 402 4.24 -12.62 5.68
CA LEU A 402 3.13 -13.01 4.80
C LEU A 402 1.72 -12.68 5.36
N GLN A 403 1.58 -12.14 6.55
CA GLN A 403 0.27 -11.81 7.12
C GLN A 403 -0.43 -10.64 6.36
N SER A 404 -1.76 -10.52 6.41
CA SER A 404 -2.52 -9.50 5.64
C SER A 404 -2.16 -8.04 5.94
N SER A 405 -2.38 -7.13 4.99
CA SER A 405 -2.29 -5.67 5.18
C SER A 405 -3.41 -4.90 4.48
N ASP A 406 -3.95 -3.91 5.19
CA ASP A 406 -4.71 -2.78 4.67
C ASP A 406 -3.79 -1.57 4.46
N THR A 407 -4.00 -0.82 3.38
CA THR A 407 -3.10 0.26 2.97
C THR A 407 -3.89 1.24 2.14
N VAL A 408 -3.50 2.52 2.10
CA VAL A 408 -3.95 3.45 1.06
C VAL A 408 -2.80 3.76 0.12
N TYR A 409 -3.08 3.68 -1.18
CA TYR A 409 -2.21 4.16 -2.24
C TYR A 409 -2.90 5.34 -2.93
N PHE A 410 -2.13 6.36 -3.28
CA PHE A 410 -2.59 7.47 -4.10
C PHE A 410 -1.43 8.03 -4.91
N THR A 411 -1.76 8.82 -5.92
CA THR A 411 -0.73 9.47 -6.73
C THR A 411 -1.14 10.86 -7.18
N VAL A 412 -0.14 11.72 -7.31
CA VAL A 412 -0.29 13.12 -7.67
C VAL A 412 0.70 13.49 -8.77
N THR A 413 0.25 14.26 -9.75
CA THR A 413 1.11 14.92 -10.74
C THR A 413 0.87 16.43 -10.74
N ASP A 414 1.86 17.19 -11.19
CA ASP A 414 1.80 18.65 -11.27
C ASP A 414 2.14 19.19 -12.67
N SER A 415 1.94 20.50 -12.85
CA SER A 415 2.15 21.19 -14.12
C SER A 415 3.60 21.32 -14.54
N ALA A 416 4.55 21.01 -13.65
CA ALA A 416 5.97 20.97 -13.97
C ALA A 416 6.42 19.60 -14.48
N GLY A 417 5.54 18.60 -14.54
CA GLY A 417 5.87 17.25 -14.99
C GLY A 417 6.23 16.29 -13.86
N ASN A 418 6.23 16.73 -12.59
CA ASN A 418 6.62 15.85 -11.49
C ASN A 418 5.50 14.89 -11.14
N ALA A 419 5.87 13.76 -10.55
CA ALA A 419 4.92 12.79 -10.04
C ALA A 419 5.33 12.26 -8.66
N ALA A 420 4.34 12.03 -7.79
CA ALA A 420 4.51 11.35 -6.52
C ALA A 420 3.66 10.07 -6.51
N SER A 421 4.32 8.92 -6.40
CA SER A 421 3.71 7.62 -6.12
C SER A 421 3.86 7.38 -4.64
N PHE A 422 2.77 7.59 -3.89
CA PHE A 422 2.83 7.67 -2.43
C PHE A 422 1.95 6.61 -1.80
N ILE A 423 2.49 5.94 -0.78
CA ILE A 423 1.77 4.91 -0.06
C ILE A 423 1.99 5.04 1.44
N ASN A 424 0.91 4.99 2.22
CA ASN A 424 0.91 5.20 3.67
C ASN A 424 0.03 4.12 4.32
N SER A 425 0.44 3.51 5.44
CA SER A 425 -0.30 2.38 6.02
C SER A 425 -0.09 2.21 7.52
N ASN A 426 -1.12 1.69 8.20
CA ASN A 426 -1.05 1.17 9.58
C ASN A 426 -0.80 -0.35 9.64
N TYR A 427 -0.43 -0.96 8.53
CA TYR A 427 -0.39 -2.40 8.27
C TYR A 427 -1.74 -3.10 8.18
N ALA A 428 -2.31 -3.74 9.20
CA ALA A 428 -3.61 -4.40 9.09
C ALA A 428 -4.69 -3.57 9.77
N GLY A 429 -5.65 -3.06 9.01
CA GLY A 429 -6.77 -2.27 9.48
C GLY A 429 -6.37 -1.00 10.22
N PHE A 430 -7.01 -0.77 11.36
CA PHE A 430 -6.60 0.23 12.35
C PHE A 430 -5.21 -0.05 12.97
N GLY A 431 -4.44 -0.99 12.44
CA GLY A 431 -3.18 -1.45 12.98
C GLY A 431 -3.41 -2.30 14.22
N THR A 432 -2.73 -1.93 15.30
CA THR A 432 -3.01 -2.49 16.63
C THR A 432 -4.36 -2.06 17.18
N ALA A 433 -4.98 -1.02 16.59
CA ALA A 433 -6.13 -0.30 17.12
C ALA A 433 -5.89 0.38 18.49
N ILE A 434 -4.64 0.40 18.98
CA ILE A 434 -4.22 1.12 20.18
C ILE A 434 -4.14 2.62 19.86
N ILE A 435 -4.86 3.44 20.63
CA ILE A 435 -4.95 4.90 20.45
C ILE A 435 -4.18 5.60 21.58
N PRO A 436 -3.11 6.36 21.29
CA PRO A 436 -2.50 7.29 22.23
C PRO A 436 -3.51 8.37 22.62
N LYS A 437 -3.70 8.60 23.92
CA LYS A 437 -4.79 9.43 24.43
C LYS A 437 -4.68 10.87 23.92
N GLY A 438 -5.79 11.40 23.40
CA GLY A 438 -5.88 12.76 22.91
C GLY A 438 -5.09 13.01 21.63
N CYS A 439 -4.62 11.97 20.93
CA CYS A 439 -3.84 12.11 19.70
C CYS A 439 -4.68 11.86 18.43
N GLY A 440 -5.80 11.15 18.52
CA GLY A 440 -6.74 10.96 17.41
C GLY A 440 -6.26 10.04 16.28
N PHE A 441 -5.30 9.15 16.53
CA PHE A 441 -4.85 8.14 15.57
C PHE A 441 -4.55 6.82 16.27
N THR A 442 -4.46 5.73 15.50
CA THR A 442 -4.08 4.40 15.99
C THR A 442 -2.62 4.08 15.65
N LEU A 443 -1.98 3.24 16.47
CA LEU A 443 -0.62 2.74 16.21
C LEU A 443 -0.66 1.59 15.21
N GLN A 444 0.24 1.61 14.22
CA GLN A 444 0.41 0.51 13.30
C GLN A 444 0.83 -0.80 13.99
N ASN A 445 0.62 -1.92 13.31
CA ASN A 445 1.04 -3.25 13.74
C ASN A 445 2.12 -3.90 12.85
N ARG A 446 2.95 -3.08 12.19
CA ARG A 446 3.95 -3.56 11.24
C ARG A 446 4.98 -4.54 11.83
N GLY A 447 5.24 -4.47 13.13
CA GLY A 447 6.12 -5.38 13.85
C GLY A 447 5.66 -6.85 13.82
N ALA A 448 4.39 -7.11 13.51
CA ALA A 448 3.90 -8.48 13.28
C ALA A 448 4.64 -9.21 12.15
N ASN A 449 5.24 -8.46 11.21
CA ASN A 449 6.01 -9.04 10.12
C ASN A 449 7.37 -9.62 10.54
N PHE A 450 7.86 -9.34 11.75
CA PHE A 450 9.10 -9.95 12.21
C PHE A 450 8.96 -11.44 12.45
N SER A 451 10.00 -12.17 12.08
CA SER A 451 10.18 -13.55 12.51
C SER A 451 10.64 -13.64 13.97
N LEU A 452 10.08 -14.59 14.73
CA LEU A 452 10.63 -15.01 16.02
C LEU A 452 11.52 -16.27 15.92
N ASP A 453 11.81 -16.74 14.70
CA ASP A 453 12.87 -17.71 14.40
C ASP A 453 14.22 -16.98 14.21
N GLU A 454 15.19 -17.33 15.05
CA GLU A 454 16.54 -16.76 15.07
C GLU A 454 17.35 -17.01 13.78
N LYS A 455 16.95 -17.99 12.97
CA LYS A 455 17.60 -18.33 11.69
C LYS A 455 17.08 -17.50 10.53
N HIS A 456 15.91 -16.87 10.67
CA HIS A 456 15.28 -16.13 9.59
C HIS A 456 15.97 -14.77 9.38
N PRO A 457 16.26 -14.34 8.13
CA PRO A 457 16.86 -13.03 7.87
C PRO A 457 16.05 -11.86 8.42
N ASN A 458 14.71 -11.95 8.32
CA ASN A 458 13.76 -11.00 8.90
C ASN A 458 13.42 -11.26 10.38
N LYS A 459 14.32 -11.86 11.16
CA LYS A 459 14.12 -12.01 12.61
C LYS A 459 14.03 -10.66 13.31
N LEU A 460 13.28 -10.61 14.40
CA LEU A 460 13.19 -9.44 15.27
C LEU A 460 14.56 -9.14 15.87
N GLU A 461 15.02 -7.91 15.64
CA GLU A 461 16.20 -7.36 16.31
C GLU A 461 15.88 -5.93 16.78
N PRO A 462 16.50 -5.46 17.88
CA PRO A 462 16.34 -4.08 18.31
C PRO A 462 16.72 -3.07 17.22
N ARG A 463 15.93 -2.01 17.07
CA ARG A 463 16.17 -0.93 16.09
C ARG A 463 16.27 -1.41 14.65
N LYS A 464 15.67 -2.54 14.33
CA LYS A 464 15.56 -3.06 12.97
C LYS A 464 14.20 -2.69 12.38
N ARG A 465 14.12 -2.56 11.06
CA ARG A 465 12.84 -2.46 10.36
C ARG A 465 12.29 -3.83 10.00
N PRO A 466 10.98 -4.05 10.17
CA PRO A 466 10.34 -5.26 9.69
C PRO A 466 10.27 -5.27 8.15
N TYR A 467 10.13 -6.46 7.54
CA TYR A 467 9.61 -6.60 6.19
C TYR A 467 8.35 -5.75 6.03
N HIS A 468 8.26 -5.00 4.93
CA HIS A 468 7.21 -4.04 4.71
C HIS A 468 6.41 -4.34 3.44
N THR A 469 5.09 -4.39 3.56
CA THR A 469 4.21 -4.75 2.44
C THR A 469 3.94 -3.60 1.47
N ILE A 470 3.96 -2.34 1.94
CA ILE A 470 3.61 -1.21 1.06
C ILE A 470 4.62 -1.03 -0.08
N ILE A 471 4.12 -0.80 -1.30
CA ILE A 471 4.95 -0.54 -2.48
C ILE A 471 4.37 0.61 -3.33
N PRO A 472 5.11 1.71 -3.53
CA PRO A 472 4.81 2.69 -4.56
C PRO A 472 5.47 2.28 -5.89
N GLY A 473 4.72 2.31 -6.99
CA GLY A 473 5.20 1.96 -8.33
C GLY A 473 5.28 3.15 -9.28
N MET A 474 6.25 3.13 -10.19
CA MET A 474 6.37 4.04 -11.33
C MET A 474 6.92 3.32 -12.55
N ALA A 475 6.52 3.75 -13.74
CA ALA A 475 7.13 3.31 -15.00
C ALA A 475 7.70 4.51 -15.76
N THR A 476 8.89 4.37 -16.32
CA THR A 476 9.47 5.33 -17.27
C THR A 476 9.66 4.70 -18.65
N ASN A 477 9.62 5.50 -19.70
CA ASN A 477 9.93 5.05 -21.05
C ASN A 477 11.44 4.80 -21.16
N ILE A 478 11.85 3.64 -21.68
CA ILE A 478 13.28 3.33 -21.76
C ILE A 478 13.99 4.15 -22.84
N SER A 479 13.26 4.60 -23.86
CA SER A 479 13.80 5.35 -24.99
C SER A 479 14.39 6.70 -24.60
N ASP A 480 13.80 7.39 -23.61
CA ASP A 480 14.17 8.77 -23.26
C ASP A 480 14.16 9.11 -21.77
N GLY A 481 13.81 8.14 -20.90
CA GLY A 481 13.71 8.31 -19.46
C GLY A 481 12.52 9.15 -19.00
N SER A 482 11.60 9.52 -19.89
CA SER A 482 10.39 10.25 -19.52
C SER A 482 9.45 9.37 -18.67
N LEU A 483 8.64 10.01 -17.83
CA LEU A 483 7.60 9.31 -17.09
C LEU A 483 6.62 8.67 -18.07
N HIS A 484 6.35 7.38 -17.91
CA HIS A 484 5.24 6.70 -18.57
C HIS A 484 3.99 6.80 -17.70
N SER A 485 4.07 6.32 -16.46
CA SER A 485 2.96 6.40 -15.50
C SER A 485 3.43 6.28 -14.05
N THR A 486 2.64 6.83 -13.15
CA THR A 486 2.75 6.64 -11.70
C THR A 486 1.51 5.87 -11.23
N PHE A 487 1.70 4.75 -10.53
CA PHE A 487 0.61 3.83 -10.22
C PHE A 487 0.93 2.85 -9.09
N GLY A 488 -0.12 2.27 -8.55
CA GLY A 488 -0.04 1.29 -7.47
C GLY A 488 -1.42 0.74 -7.17
N VAL A 489 -1.48 -0.45 -6.57
CA VAL A 489 -2.72 -1.13 -6.19
C VAL A 489 -2.59 -1.54 -4.73
N MET A 490 -3.33 -0.89 -3.81
CA MET A 490 -3.23 -1.19 -2.37
C MET A 490 -3.77 -2.59 -2.03
N GLY A 491 -3.37 -3.16 -0.88
CA GLY A 491 -3.93 -4.43 -0.36
C GLY A 491 -2.88 -5.48 0.05
N GLY A 492 -1.85 -5.09 0.79
CA GLY A 492 -0.85 -6.03 1.32
C GLY A 492 -0.16 -6.86 0.25
N PHE A 493 -0.30 -8.18 0.35
CA PHE A 493 0.28 -9.11 -0.62
C PHE A 493 -0.35 -9.03 -2.01
N ASN A 494 -1.51 -8.41 -2.18
CA ASN A 494 -2.03 -8.10 -3.49
C ASN A 494 -1.19 -7.03 -4.22
N GLN A 495 -0.44 -6.19 -3.51
CA GLN A 495 0.18 -5.01 -4.14
C GLN A 495 1.13 -5.35 -5.29
N PRO A 496 2.12 -6.26 -5.16
CA PRO A 496 2.95 -6.64 -6.31
C PRO A 496 2.14 -7.23 -7.47
N GLN A 497 1.09 -7.99 -7.14
CA GLN A 497 0.26 -8.71 -8.10
C GLN A 497 -0.62 -7.75 -8.90
N GLY A 498 -1.25 -6.80 -8.21
CA GLY A 498 -2.04 -5.73 -8.79
C GLY A 498 -1.17 -4.80 -9.65
N THR A 499 0.02 -4.42 -9.16
CA THR A 499 0.97 -3.58 -9.90
C THR A 499 1.34 -4.22 -11.25
N ILE A 500 1.72 -5.50 -11.29
CA ILE A 500 2.09 -6.13 -12.58
C ILE A 500 0.88 -6.27 -13.51
N GLN A 501 -0.30 -6.63 -13.00
CA GLN A 501 -1.50 -6.77 -13.81
C GLN A 501 -1.88 -5.42 -14.42
N VAL A 502 -1.83 -4.34 -13.64
CA VAL A 502 -2.10 -2.97 -14.11
C VAL A 502 -1.06 -2.48 -15.11
N LEU A 503 0.23 -2.79 -14.92
CA LEU A 503 1.26 -2.43 -15.88
C LEU A 503 1.04 -3.16 -17.21
N LEU A 504 0.87 -4.48 -17.17
CA LEU A 504 0.64 -5.30 -18.37
C LEU A 504 -0.66 -4.91 -19.09
N ASN A 505 -1.73 -4.59 -18.36
CA ASN A 505 -2.96 -4.03 -18.92
C ASN A 505 -2.67 -2.78 -19.79
N GLN A 506 -1.80 -1.88 -19.33
CA GLN A 506 -1.44 -0.67 -20.08
C GLN A 506 -0.52 -0.96 -21.27
N VAL A 507 0.55 -1.74 -21.08
CA VAL A 507 1.62 -1.86 -22.08
C VAL A 507 1.42 -3.00 -23.07
N LEU A 508 0.84 -4.12 -22.62
CA LEU A 508 0.60 -5.31 -23.45
C LEU A 508 -0.78 -5.27 -24.10
N PHE A 509 -1.82 -4.96 -23.33
CA PHE A 509 -3.21 -4.98 -23.82
C PHE A 509 -3.73 -3.61 -24.28
N GLY A 510 -2.91 -2.56 -24.17
CA GLY A 510 -3.24 -1.22 -24.65
C GLY A 510 -4.41 -0.55 -23.91
N LEU A 511 -4.73 -1.01 -22.70
CA LEU A 511 -5.84 -0.46 -21.91
C LEU A 511 -5.47 0.94 -21.40
N ASN A 512 -6.45 1.85 -21.45
CA ASN A 512 -6.28 3.17 -20.86
C ASN A 512 -6.25 3.10 -19.31
N PRO A 513 -5.85 4.17 -18.60
CA PRO A 513 -5.71 4.15 -17.13
C PRO A 513 -6.95 3.65 -16.37
N GLN A 514 -8.16 4.01 -16.81
CA GLN A 514 -9.38 3.55 -16.13
C GLN A 514 -9.68 2.08 -16.46
N GLN A 515 -9.58 1.69 -17.73
CA GLN A 515 -9.78 0.29 -18.15
C GLN A 515 -8.79 -0.66 -17.48
N ALA A 516 -7.53 -0.24 -17.31
CA ALA A 516 -6.50 -1.03 -16.65
C ALA A 516 -6.83 -1.32 -15.18
N LEU A 517 -7.56 -0.41 -14.51
CA LEU A 517 -8.03 -0.58 -13.14
C LEU A 517 -9.37 -1.34 -13.07
N ASP A 518 -10.27 -1.10 -14.02
CA ASP A 518 -11.58 -1.76 -14.07
C ASP A 518 -11.44 -3.28 -14.33
N ALA A 519 -10.42 -3.67 -15.10
CA ALA A 519 -10.15 -5.06 -15.47
C ALA A 519 -10.19 -6.02 -14.25
N PRO A 520 -10.89 -7.17 -14.37
CA PRO A 520 -10.90 -8.21 -13.35
C PRO A 520 -9.50 -8.73 -13.05
N ARG A 521 -9.19 -9.00 -11.77
CA ARG A 521 -7.86 -9.40 -11.32
C ARG A 521 -7.84 -10.82 -10.74
N ILE A 522 -6.63 -11.37 -10.66
CA ILE A 522 -6.31 -12.49 -9.78
C ILE A 522 -5.50 -11.99 -8.58
N CYS A 523 -5.61 -12.70 -7.46
CA CYS A 523 -4.79 -12.47 -6.27
C CYS A 523 -4.46 -13.82 -5.62
N ILE A 524 -3.18 -14.13 -5.50
CA ILE A 524 -2.68 -15.27 -4.76
C ILE A 524 -2.77 -14.92 -3.27
N GLY A 525 -3.43 -15.77 -2.47
CA GLY A 525 -3.72 -15.60 -1.05
C GLY A 525 -2.51 -15.72 -0.13
N ALA A 526 -1.32 -15.26 -0.54
CA ALA A 526 -0.02 -15.43 0.13
C ALA A 526 0.00 -14.94 1.60
N GLY A 527 -0.58 -15.75 2.51
CA GLY A 527 -0.70 -15.53 3.96
C GLY A 527 -1.84 -14.60 4.42
N MET A 528 -2.92 -14.45 3.63
CA MET A 528 -4.11 -13.72 4.08
C MET A 528 -4.91 -14.55 5.13
N PRO A 529 -5.39 -13.94 6.23
CA PRO A 529 -5.59 -14.59 7.54
C PRO A 529 -6.85 -15.44 7.73
N ASP A 530 -7.69 -15.63 6.72
CA ASP A 530 -9.00 -16.26 6.95
C ASP A 530 -8.90 -17.73 7.40
N GLU A 531 -7.78 -18.43 7.17
CA GLU A 531 -7.68 -19.86 7.48
C GLU A 531 -6.32 -20.31 8.04
N GLY A 532 -5.68 -19.57 8.96
CA GLY A 532 -4.60 -20.11 9.82
C GLY A 532 -3.37 -20.76 9.12
N ASN A 533 -3.28 -20.66 7.79
CA ASN A 533 -2.27 -21.25 6.94
C ASN A 533 -1.48 -20.12 6.29
N VAL A 534 -0.23 -19.96 6.74
CA VAL A 534 0.65 -18.84 6.35
C VAL A 534 1.15 -18.96 4.88
N LEU A 535 0.89 -20.09 4.21
CA LEU A 535 1.15 -20.30 2.79
C LEU A 535 -0.13 -20.78 2.09
N ASP A 536 -1.14 -19.93 2.08
CA ASP A 536 -2.30 -20.14 1.21
C ASP A 536 -1.93 -19.76 -0.24
N TRP A 537 -1.63 -20.76 -1.07
CA TRP A 537 -1.38 -20.57 -2.50
C TRP A 537 -2.68 -20.57 -3.32
N THR A 538 -3.84 -20.42 -2.67
CA THR A 538 -5.12 -20.19 -3.33
C THR A 538 -5.01 -19.00 -4.25
N VAL A 539 -5.47 -19.20 -5.48
CA VAL A 539 -5.61 -18.17 -6.50
C VAL A 539 -7.05 -17.68 -6.40
N HIS A 540 -7.24 -16.53 -5.78
CA HIS A 540 -8.51 -15.85 -5.82
C HIS A 540 -8.69 -15.21 -7.18
N VAL A 541 -9.86 -15.38 -7.76
CA VAL A 541 -10.23 -14.88 -9.08
C VAL A 541 -11.46 -13.99 -8.93
N GLU A 542 -11.41 -12.81 -9.51
CA GLU A 542 -12.54 -11.89 -9.45
C GLU A 542 -13.65 -12.27 -10.42
N GLU A 543 -14.90 -11.99 -10.03
CA GLU A 543 -16.03 -12.01 -10.96
C GLU A 543 -15.74 -11.19 -12.22
N GLY A 544 -16.07 -11.75 -13.39
CA GLY A 544 -15.77 -11.16 -14.70
C GLY A 544 -14.68 -11.92 -15.48
N ILE A 545 -13.85 -12.72 -14.80
CA ILE A 545 -12.99 -13.71 -15.49
C ILE A 545 -13.85 -14.90 -15.94
N SER A 546 -13.64 -15.38 -17.16
CA SER A 546 -14.51 -16.41 -17.77
C SER A 546 -14.48 -17.73 -16.99
N GLU A 547 -15.63 -18.40 -16.90
CA GLU A 547 -15.73 -19.73 -16.27
C GLU A 547 -14.78 -20.73 -16.92
N LYS A 548 -14.61 -20.64 -18.25
CA LYS A 548 -13.65 -21.45 -19.00
C LYS A 548 -12.23 -21.27 -18.44
N THR A 549 -11.78 -20.02 -18.29
CA THR A 549 -10.46 -19.71 -17.72
C THR A 549 -10.31 -20.30 -16.31
N VAL A 550 -11.33 -20.12 -15.46
CA VAL A 550 -11.32 -20.65 -14.07
C VAL A 550 -11.15 -22.16 -14.06
N GLU A 551 -11.95 -22.88 -14.86
CA GLU A 551 -11.89 -24.34 -14.92
C GLU A 551 -10.59 -24.85 -15.54
N GLU A 552 -10.02 -24.15 -16.53
CA GLU A 552 -8.73 -24.49 -17.10
C GLU A 552 -7.57 -24.24 -16.13
N LEU A 553 -7.60 -23.17 -15.33
CA LEU A 553 -6.63 -22.95 -14.25
C LEU A 553 -6.68 -24.06 -13.20
N LYS A 554 -7.88 -24.52 -12.83
CA LYS A 554 -8.04 -25.69 -11.93
C LYS A 554 -7.45 -26.96 -12.55
N LYS A 555 -7.66 -27.20 -13.86
CA LYS A 555 -7.07 -28.35 -14.57
C LYS A 555 -5.55 -28.30 -14.64
N LEU A 556 -4.96 -27.09 -14.66
CA LEU A 556 -3.52 -26.92 -14.52
C LEU A 556 -3.03 -27.23 -13.09
N GLY A 557 -3.91 -27.31 -12.09
CA GLY A 557 -3.57 -27.66 -10.71
C GLY A 557 -3.59 -26.47 -9.73
N HIS A 558 -4.07 -25.29 -10.14
CA HIS A 558 -4.27 -24.19 -9.21
C HIS A 558 -5.47 -24.43 -8.31
N ASN A 559 -5.35 -24.13 -7.01
CA ASN A 559 -6.51 -24.01 -6.13
C ASN A 559 -7.19 -22.68 -6.40
N VAL A 560 -8.32 -22.66 -7.10
CA VAL A 560 -8.96 -21.43 -7.57
C VAL A 560 -10.28 -21.19 -6.83
N VAL A 561 -10.42 -19.99 -6.25
CA VAL A 561 -11.64 -19.54 -5.56
C VAL A 561 -12.14 -18.25 -6.21
N VAL A 562 -13.38 -18.26 -6.70
CA VAL A 562 -14.01 -17.05 -7.25
C VAL A 562 -14.60 -16.21 -6.12
N LEU A 563 -14.27 -14.92 -6.09
CA LEU A 563 -14.76 -13.97 -5.09
C LEU A 563 -15.71 -12.95 -5.72
N THR A 564 -16.84 -12.72 -5.04
CA THR A 564 -17.92 -11.84 -5.48
C THR A 564 -18.30 -10.83 -4.39
N GLY A 565 -19.01 -9.76 -4.76
CA GLY A 565 -19.50 -8.74 -3.82
C GLY A 565 -18.38 -8.13 -2.97
N TRP A 566 -18.61 -7.97 -1.66
CA TRP A 566 -17.64 -7.35 -0.73
C TRP A 566 -16.31 -8.11 -0.63
N LYS A 567 -16.27 -9.41 -0.93
CA LYS A 567 -15.02 -10.20 -0.91
C LYS A 567 -14.03 -9.74 -1.99
N ARG A 568 -14.49 -8.95 -2.97
CA ARG A 568 -13.63 -8.35 -4.00
C ARG A 568 -12.65 -7.31 -3.45
N ALA A 569 -12.82 -6.88 -2.19
CA ALA A 569 -11.83 -6.06 -1.49
C ALA A 569 -10.41 -6.68 -1.54
N MET A 570 -10.32 -8.02 -1.65
CA MET A 570 -9.06 -8.76 -1.79
C MET A 570 -8.23 -8.36 -3.02
N PHE A 571 -8.85 -7.90 -4.11
CA PHE A 571 -8.14 -7.52 -5.35
C PHE A 571 -7.56 -6.11 -5.32
N GLY A 572 -7.64 -5.46 -4.16
CA GLY A 572 -7.03 -4.16 -3.92
C GLY A 572 -7.72 -3.01 -4.64
N ARG A 573 -7.20 -1.82 -4.39
CA ARG A 573 -7.74 -0.56 -4.91
C ARG A 573 -6.60 0.25 -5.52
N GLY A 574 -6.60 0.38 -6.84
CA GLY A 574 -5.53 1.06 -7.58
C GLY A 574 -5.81 2.51 -7.97
N GLN A 575 -4.73 3.27 -8.16
CA GLN A 575 -4.76 4.62 -8.72
C GLN A 575 -3.69 4.71 -9.81
N ILE A 576 -3.97 5.40 -10.92
CA ILE A 576 -3.02 5.54 -12.03
C ILE A 576 -3.10 6.96 -12.57
N ILE A 577 -1.94 7.57 -12.82
CA ILE A 577 -1.81 8.72 -13.70
C ILE A 577 -0.75 8.40 -14.77
N ARG A 578 -1.13 8.47 -16.03
CA ARG A 578 -0.29 8.28 -17.21
C ARG A 578 0.06 9.63 -17.82
N TYR A 579 1.31 9.78 -18.23
CA TYR A 579 1.80 10.95 -18.95
C TYR A 579 1.82 10.67 -20.47
N THR A 580 1.37 11.65 -21.23
CA THR A 580 1.41 11.65 -22.70
C THR A 580 1.68 13.08 -23.19
N VAL A 581 2.07 13.21 -24.46
CA VAL A 581 2.28 14.50 -25.11
C VAL A 581 1.43 14.53 -26.37
N ASP A 582 0.60 15.57 -26.53
CA ASP A 582 -0.20 15.80 -27.73
C ASP A 582 0.71 16.12 -28.95
N PRO A 583 0.28 15.94 -30.22
CA PRO A 583 1.13 16.19 -31.38
C PRO A 583 1.71 17.61 -31.47
N ASP A 584 1.09 18.59 -30.81
CA ASP A 584 1.59 19.97 -30.73
C ASP A 584 2.66 20.20 -29.64
N GLY A 585 2.96 19.17 -28.84
CA GLY A 585 3.92 19.22 -27.74
C GLY A 585 3.30 19.47 -26.36
N THR A 586 1.97 19.62 -26.25
CA THR A 586 1.30 19.87 -24.97
C THR A 586 1.32 18.65 -24.06
N PRO A 587 1.79 18.75 -22.80
CA PRO A 587 1.73 17.66 -21.84
C PRO A 587 0.27 17.35 -21.45
N VAL A 588 -0.08 16.07 -21.39
CA VAL A 588 -1.41 15.59 -21.02
C VAL A 588 -1.29 14.48 -19.98
N TRP A 589 -1.90 14.70 -18.83
CA TRP A 589 -2.13 13.70 -17.80
C TRP A 589 -3.44 12.97 -18.07
N SER A 590 -3.42 11.64 -17.93
CA SER A 590 -4.59 10.78 -18.08
C SER A 590 -4.70 9.83 -16.89
N ALA A 591 -5.81 9.84 -16.17
CA ALA A 591 -5.91 9.16 -14.89
C ALA A 591 -7.14 8.27 -14.75
N GLY A 592 -6.98 7.24 -13.93
CA GLY A 592 -8.04 6.33 -13.51
C GLY A 592 -7.99 6.09 -12.00
N SER A 593 -9.13 5.69 -11.45
CA SER A 593 -9.28 5.35 -10.03
C SER A 593 -10.20 4.16 -9.87
N ASP A 594 -9.78 3.20 -9.06
CA ASP A 594 -10.42 1.89 -8.93
C ASP A 594 -11.88 2.01 -8.44
N PRO A 595 -12.85 1.39 -9.13
CA PRO A 595 -14.25 1.39 -8.70
C PRO A 595 -14.49 0.63 -7.39
N ARG A 596 -13.49 -0.12 -6.89
CA ARG A 596 -13.52 -0.78 -5.57
C ARG A 596 -13.22 0.19 -4.41
N ALA A 597 -12.97 1.46 -4.69
CA ALA A 597 -12.78 2.54 -3.71
C ALA A 597 -13.88 3.60 -3.80
N ASP A 598 -14.07 4.38 -2.74
CA ASP A 598 -15.03 5.51 -2.73
C ASP A 598 -14.57 6.65 -3.66
N GLY A 599 -13.25 6.85 -3.77
CA GLY A 599 -12.62 7.97 -4.44
C GLY A 599 -12.64 7.92 -5.96
N ALA A 600 -11.95 8.88 -6.57
CA ALA A 600 -11.84 9.04 -8.01
C ALA A 600 -10.51 9.73 -8.39
N ALA A 601 -10.31 9.98 -9.68
CA ALA A 601 -9.30 10.90 -10.18
C ALA A 601 -9.90 12.29 -10.36
N TYR A 602 -9.15 13.33 -10.02
CA TYR A 602 -9.61 14.72 -10.05
C TYR A 602 -8.56 15.60 -10.73
N PRO A 603 -8.93 16.35 -11.78
CA PRO A 603 -8.01 17.30 -12.40
C PRO A 603 -7.86 18.54 -11.50
N GLN A 604 -6.69 19.18 -11.59
CA GLN A 604 -6.39 20.46 -10.94
C GLN A 604 -7.43 21.54 -11.27
#